data_AF-A0A2I2M7K3-F1
#
_entry.id   AF-A0A2I2M7K3-F1
#
_cell.length_a   1.000
_cell.length_b   1.000
_cell.length_c   1.000
_cell.angle_alpha   90.00
_cell.angle_beta   90.00
_cell.angle_gamma   90.00
#
_symmetry.space_group_name_H-M   'P 1'
#
loop_
_entity.id
_entity.type
_entity.pdbx_description
1 polymer ?
#
loop_
_entity_poly.entity_id
_entity_poly.type
_entity_poly.pdbx_seq_one_letter_code
_entity_poly.pdbx_strand_id
1 'polypeptide(L)'
;MRKIILLAIGLCISLHTIGQNTANQAKTLLNDVSTKMGAYHNMVIGFNSSLINKEAGITNDPPIRGEITLSGEKYNLNYLGNTFLFDNEKLVVINQDEKEITISDNDLEEEDGFIYPSKLLTFYKEGYTFSMGKLKNNNGRKVQYVNLTPIDSNSDIVKVQLGIDAKTKHIYKLVQIGSNGAETTFTITKFKSNQPISKNLFSFNKDKYLKQGYFID
;
A
#
# COMPACT_ATOMS: atom_id res chain seq x y z
N MET A 1 17.39 -51.78 -7.19
CA MET A 1 16.64 -50.98 -6.20
C MET A 1 17.44 -49.79 -5.65
N ARG A 2 18.67 -49.95 -5.13
CA ARG A 2 19.54 -48.82 -4.67
C ARG A 2 19.77 -47.70 -5.70
N LYS A 3 19.90 -48.03 -7.00
CA LYS A 3 20.11 -47.03 -8.06
C LYS A 3 18.86 -46.20 -8.40
N ILE A 4 17.66 -46.73 -8.16
CA ILE A 4 16.39 -46.01 -8.39
C ILE A 4 16.11 -45.04 -7.22
N ILE A 5 16.49 -45.42 -5.99
CA ILE A 5 16.38 -44.56 -4.80
C ILE A 5 17.31 -43.34 -4.91
N LEU A 6 18.53 -43.51 -5.43
CA LEU A 6 19.46 -42.38 -5.68
C LEU A 6 18.95 -41.41 -6.75
N LEU A 7 18.23 -41.90 -7.77
CA LEU A 7 17.63 -41.05 -8.81
C LEU A 7 16.42 -40.25 -8.28
N ALA A 8 15.63 -40.84 -7.39
CA ALA A 8 14.49 -40.18 -6.75
C ALA A 8 14.94 -39.07 -5.76
N ILE A 9 16.05 -39.28 -5.05
CA ILE A 9 16.62 -38.27 -4.12
C ILE A 9 17.19 -37.07 -4.90
N GLY A 10 17.81 -37.27 -6.06
CA GLY A 10 18.30 -36.18 -6.91
C GLY A 10 17.20 -35.32 -7.52
N LEU A 11 16.04 -35.91 -7.83
CA LEU A 11 14.91 -35.20 -8.44
C LEU A 11 14.24 -34.23 -7.46
N CYS A 12 14.14 -34.58 -6.18
CA CYS A 12 13.55 -33.72 -5.14
C CYS A 12 14.40 -32.47 -4.79
N ILE A 13 15.72 -32.50 -5.01
CA ILE A 13 16.60 -31.35 -4.71
C ILE A 13 16.45 -30.24 -5.78
N SER A 14 16.06 -30.59 -7.01
CA SER A 14 15.94 -29.64 -8.12
C SER A 14 14.72 -28.70 -8.04
N LEU A 15 13.71 -29.04 -7.24
CA LEU A 15 12.47 -28.25 -7.11
C LEU A 15 12.59 -27.05 -6.14
N HIS A 16 13.65 -26.99 -5.33
CA HIS A 16 13.83 -25.92 -4.34
C HIS A 16 14.56 -24.69 -4.88
N THR A 17 15.25 -24.79 -6.02
CA THR A 17 16.09 -23.70 -6.55
C THR A 17 15.32 -22.63 -7.31
N ILE A 18 14.17 -22.98 -7.91
CA ILE A 18 13.37 -22.06 -8.73
C ILE A 18 12.62 -21.05 -7.85
N GLY A 19 12.07 -21.50 -6.70
CA GLY A 19 11.34 -20.63 -5.77
C GLY A 19 12.21 -19.55 -5.12
N GLN A 20 13.43 -19.92 -4.68
CA GLN A 20 14.37 -18.99 -4.03
C GLN A 20 14.80 -17.84 -4.95
N ASN A 21 14.94 -18.09 -6.25
CA ASN A 21 15.35 -17.05 -7.21
C ASN A 21 14.29 -15.94 -7.32
N THR A 22 13.01 -16.32 -7.39
CA THR A 22 11.91 -15.34 -7.53
C THR A 22 11.70 -14.48 -6.28
N ALA A 23 11.90 -15.06 -5.09
CA ALA A 23 11.81 -14.34 -3.82
C ALA A 23 12.94 -13.31 -3.68
N ASN A 24 14.18 -13.69 -4.01
CA ASN A 24 15.33 -12.78 -3.98
C ASN A 24 15.15 -11.62 -4.95
N GLN A 25 14.72 -11.90 -6.19
CA GLN A 25 14.45 -10.86 -7.19
C GLN A 25 13.35 -9.90 -6.73
N ALA A 26 12.27 -10.42 -6.13
CA ALA A 26 11.18 -9.60 -5.60
C ALA A 26 11.66 -8.69 -4.47
N LYS A 27 12.44 -9.25 -3.52
CA LYS A 27 13.04 -8.49 -2.42
C LYS A 27 13.96 -7.39 -2.92
N THR A 28 14.83 -7.68 -3.89
CA THR A 28 15.70 -6.66 -4.52
C THR A 28 14.86 -5.55 -5.14
N LEU A 29 13.82 -5.88 -5.91
CA LEU A 29 12.97 -4.88 -6.53
C LEU A 29 12.22 -4.00 -5.50
N LEU A 30 11.70 -4.61 -4.42
CA LEU A 30 11.05 -3.87 -3.33
C LEU A 30 12.03 -2.96 -2.58
N ASN A 31 13.28 -3.38 -2.41
CA ASN A 31 14.35 -2.56 -1.83
C ASN A 31 14.70 -1.37 -2.74
N ASP A 32 14.78 -1.58 -4.06
CA ASP A 32 15.01 -0.51 -5.02
C ASP A 32 13.90 0.54 -4.96
N VAL A 33 12.64 0.10 -4.88
CA VAL A 33 11.47 0.98 -4.71
C VAL A 33 11.57 1.78 -3.42
N SER A 34 11.80 1.09 -2.29
CA SER A 34 11.93 1.72 -0.97
C SER A 34 13.05 2.77 -0.95
N THR A 35 14.22 2.41 -1.48
CA THR A 35 15.37 3.32 -1.58
C THR A 35 15.05 4.52 -2.47
N LYS A 36 14.43 4.28 -3.64
CA LYS A 36 14.12 5.33 -4.60
C LYS A 36 13.09 6.33 -4.07
N MET A 37 11.99 5.82 -3.50
CA MET A 37 10.89 6.64 -3.02
C MET A 37 11.20 7.27 -1.66
N GLY A 38 11.96 6.60 -0.79
CA GLY A 38 12.43 7.14 0.49
C GLY A 38 13.51 8.22 0.37
N ALA A 39 14.19 8.33 -0.78
CA ALA A 39 15.17 9.39 -1.02
C ALA A 39 14.55 10.77 -1.31
N TYR A 40 13.24 10.85 -1.53
CA TYR A 40 12.56 12.13 -1.73
C TYR A 40 12.32 12.83 -0.40
N HIS A 41 12.51 14.15 -0.37
CA HIS A 41 12.20 14.98 0.80
C HIS A 41 10.70 14.97 1.09
N ASN A 42 9.87 15.04 0.04
CA ASN A 42 8.44 14.84 0.13
C ASN A 42 7.89 14.24 -1.17
N MET A 43 6.68 13.69 -1.09
CA MET A 43 5.93 13.16 -2.23
C MET A 43 4.48 13.61 -2.16
N VAL A 44 3.92 14.02 -3.29
CA VAL A 44 2.49 14.28 -3.49
C VAL A 44 1.96 13.24 -4.46
N ILE A 45 1.05 12.40 -3.99
CA ILE A 45 0.53 11.25 -4.70
C ILE A 45 -0.98 11.39 -4.82
N GLY A 46 -1.47 11.52 -6.06
CA GLY A 46 -2.89 11.38 -6.38
C GLY A 46 -3.17 9.94 -6.79
N PHE A 47 -4.30 9.39 -6.34
CA PHE A 47 -4.67 8.02 -6.61
C PHE A 47 -6.19 7.86 -6.80
N ASN A 48 -6.56 6.75 -7.44
CA ASN A 48 -7.92 6.23 -7.44
C ASN A 48 -7.94 4.90 -6.68
N SER A 49 -8.98 4.69 -5.88
CA SER A 49 -9.28 3.43 -5.20
C SER A 49 -10.57 2.84 -5.76
N SER A 50 -10.65 1.53 -5.92
CA SER A 50 -11.88 0.82 -6.29
C SER A 50 -12.02 -0.45 -5.47
N LEU A 51 -13.24 -0.76 -5.08
CA LEU A 51 -13.60 -1.99 -4.39
C LEU A 51 -14.45 -2.86 -5.32
N ILE A 52 -14.13 -4.15 -5.39
CA ILE A 52 -14.97 -5.16 -6.03
C ILE A 52 -15.22 -6.26 -4.98
N ASN A 53 -16.48 -6.48 -4.62
CA ASN A 53 -16.91 -7.62 -3.83
C ASN A 53 -18.17 -8.20 -4.48
N LYS A 54 -18.02 -9.32 -5.20
CA LYS A 54 -19.11 -9.95 -5.94
C LYS A 54 -20.19 -10.51 -5.02
N GLU A 55 -19.81 -11.02 -3.85
CA GLU A 55 -20.74 -11.60 -2.88
C GLU A 55 -21.61 -10.51 -2.25
N ALA A 56 -21.03 -9.34 -1.99
CA ALA A 56 -21.76 -8.16 -1.53
C ALA A 56 -22.44 -7.35 -2.66
N GLY A 57 -22.37 -7.82 -3.92
CA GLY A 57 -22.95 -7.12 -5.09
C GLY A 57 -22.17 -5.89 -5.57
N ILE A 58 -21.03 -5.56 -4.97
CA ILE A 58 -20.19 -4.42 -5.32
C ILE A 58 -19.33 -4.81 -6.52
N THR A 59 -19.67 -4.32 -7.71
CA THR A 59 -18.95 -4.71 -8.95
C THR A 59 -18.62 -3.56 -9.87
N ASN A 60 -19.31 -2.42 -9.77
CA ASN A 60 -19.19 -1.31 -10.72
C ASN A 60 -19.20 0.06 -10.02
N ASP A 61 -18.81 0.11 -8.76
CA ASP A 61 -18.79 1.37 -8.02
C ASP A 61 -17.76 2.34 -8.64
N PRO A 62 -18.08 3.63 -8.76
CA PRO A 62 -17.14 4.62 -9.26
C PRO A 62 -15.86 4.64 -8.43
N PRO A 63 -14.67 4.74 -9.06
CA PRO A 63 -13.42 4.84 -8.30
C PRO A 63 -13.40 6.09 -7.42
N ILE A 64 -13.02 5.90 -6.16
CA ILE A 64 -12.87 6.95 -5.16
C ILE A 64 -11.52 7.62 -5.36
N ARG A 65 -11.51 8.95 -5.46
CA ARG A 65 -10.28 9.72 -5.60
C ARG A 65 -9.72 10.07 -4.24
N GLY A 66 -8.40 10.04 -4.13
CA GLY A 66 -7.68 10.54 -2.97
C GLY A 66 -6.36 11.20 -3.34
N GLU A 67 -5.83 11.95 -2.40
CA GLU A 67 -4.50 12.55 -2.50
C GLU A 67 -3.80 12.43 -1.16
N ILE A 68 -2.51 12.09 -1.19
CA ILE A 68 -1.66 12.07 -0.01
C ILE A 68 -0.40 12.89 -0.26
N THR A 69 -0.02 13.70 0.73
CA THR A 69 1.32 14.28 0.81
C THR A 69 2.09 13.60 1.93
N LEU A 70 3.32 13.16 1.64
CA LEU A 70 4.24 12.47 2.56
C LEU A 70 5.50 13.31 2.74
N SER A 71 6.04 13.37 3.96
CA SER A 71 7.33 14.01 4.26
C SER A 71 8.00 13.30 5.45
N GLY A 72 8.93 12.39 5.16
CA GLY A 72 9.38 11.43 6.17
C GLY A 72 8.22 10.52 6.56
N GLU A 73 7.96 10.40 7.87
CA GLU A 73 6.82 9.64 8.41
C GLU A 73 5.53 10.47 8.45
N LYS A 74 5.61 11.80 8.33
CA LYS A 74 4.44 12.69 8.35
C LYS A 74 3.61 12.53 7.09
N TYR A 75 2.29 12.62 7.23
CA TYR A 75 1.41 12.67 6.07
C TYR A 75 0.14 13.49 6.27
N ASN A 76 -0.41 13.93 5.14
CA ASN A 76 -1.74 14.49 5.02
C ASN A 76 -2.45 13.73 3.89
N LEU A 77 -3.39 12.86 4.26
CA LEU A 77 -4.15 12.00 3.37
C LEU A 77 -5.60 12.49 3.33
N ASN A 78 -6.11 12.76 2.14
CA ASN A 78 -7.54 13.01 1.90
C ASN A 78 -8.12 11.82 1.16
N TYR A 79 -9.03 11.10 1.82
CA TYR A 79 -9.58 9.86 1.32
C TYR A 79 -10.89 9.50 2.04
N LEU A 80 -11.87 8.95 1.32
CA LEU A 80 -13.16 8.51 1.87
C LEU A 80 -13.88 9.59 2.71
N GLY A 81 -13.92 10.84 2.24
CA GLY A 81 -14.56 11.94 2.99
C GLY A 81 -13.81 12.40 4.24
N ASN A 82 -12.65 11.79 4.53
CA ASN A 82 -11.83 12.08 5.69
C ASN A 82 -10.52 12.76 5.31
N THR A 83 -10.01 13.59 6.22
CA THR A 83 -8.62 14.06 6.22
C THR A 83 -7.88 13.41 7.38
N PHE A 84 -6.87 12.62 7.08
CA PHE A 84 -5.96 12.01 8.04
C PHE A 84 -4.66 12.83 8.07
N LEU A 85 -4.36 13.42 9.22
CA LEU A 85 -3.13 14.17 9.47
C LEU A 85 -2.27 13.41 10.47
N PHE A 86 -1.07 13.06 10.09
CA PHE A 86 -0.10 12.45 11.00
C PHE A 86 1.18 13.27 11.06
N ASP A 87 1.58 13.68 12.26
CA ASP A 87 2.73 14.57 12.48
C ASP A 87 3.97 13.87 13.04
N ASN A 88 3.97 12.54 13.04
CA ASN A 88 4.88 11.56 13.66
C ASN A 88 4.51 11.13 15.08
N GLU A 89 3.66 11.88 15.77
CA GLU A 89 3.26 11.56 17.15
C GLU A 89 1.76 11.34 17.25
N LYS A 90 0.97 12.15 16.54
CA LYS A 90 -0.48 12.11 16.62
C LYS A 90 -1.11 11.95 15.26
N LEU A 91 -2.09 11.05 15.19
CA LEU A 91 -3.03 10.98 14.09
C LEU A 91 -4.27 11.81 14.46
N VAL A 92 -4.63 12.71 13.57
CA VAL A 92 -5.89 13.45 13.62
C VAL A 92 -6.73 13.05 12.42
N VAL A 93 -7.88 12.44 12.68
CA VAL A 93 -8.86 12.06 11.66
C VAL A 93 -9.97 13.08 11.69
N ILE A 94 -10.21 13.73 10.55
CA ILE A 94 -11.25 14.77 10.41
C ILE A 94 -12.29 14.26 9.43
N ASN A 95 -13.46 13.89 9.94
CA ASN A 95 -14.62 13.54 9.13
C ASN A 95 -15.32 14.83 8.68
N GLN A 96 -15.34 15.07 7.36
CA GLN A 96 -15.90 16.31 6.81
C GLN A 96 -17.42 16.33 6.82
N ASP A 97 -18.06 15.16 6.68
CA ASP A 97 -19.50 15.01 6.56
C ASP A 97 -20.17 15.10 7.94
N GLU A 98 -19.59 14.41 8.92
CA GLU A 98 -20.10 14.38 10.30
C GLU A 98 -19.59 15.56 11.14
N LYS A 99 -18.59 16.29 10.64
CA LYS A 99 -17.87 17.34 11.36
C LYS A 99 -17.32 16.85 12.70
N GLU A 100 -16.72 15.68 12.68
CA GLU A 100 -16.13 15.03 13.84
C GLU A 100 -14.61 14.92 13.68
N ILE A 101 -13.90 15.03 14.80
CA ILE A 101 -12.45 14.93 14.86
C ILE A 101 -12.06 13.97 15.96
N THR A 102 -11.28 12.95 15.61
CA THR A 102 -10.67 12.02 16.55
C THR A 102 -9.16 12.25 16.58
N ILE A 103 -8.57 12.19 17.77
CA ILE A 103 -7.12 12.32 17.96
C ILE A 103 -6.59 11.08 18.67
N SER A 104 -5.60 10.42 18.08
CA SER A 104 -4.90 9.28 18.66
C SER A 104 -3.39 9.51 18.70
N ASP A 105 -2.72 8.87 19.66
CA ASP A 105 -1.25 8.91 19.80
C ASP A 105 -0.54 7.84 18.93
N ASN A 106 -1.30 7.14 18.08
CA ASN A 106 -0.81 6.12 17.14
C ASN A 106 -1.09 6.54 15.68
N ASP A 107 -0.27 6.05 14.76
CA ASP A 107 -0.52 6.13 13.30
C ASP A 107 -1.70 5.22 12.90
N LEU A 108 -2.19 5.36 11.66
CA LEU A 108 -3.14 4.43 11.04
C LEU A 108 -2.61 3.01 11.15
N GLU A 109 -3.40 2.14 11.73
CA GLU A 109 -3.09 0.73 11.85
C GLU A 109 -3.59 -0.04 10.62
N GLU A 110 -2.95 -1.17 10.33
CA GLU A 110 -3.38 -2.10 9.28
C GLU A 110 -4.34 -3.17 9.84
N GLU A 111 -4.80 -3.00 11.09
CA GLU A 111 -5.58 -4.01 11.85
C GLU A 111 -6.92 -4.37 11.18
N ASP A 112 -7.52 -3.47 10.40
CA ASP A 112 -8.77 -3.74 9.68
C ASP A 112 -8.59 -4.46 8.33
N GLY A 113 -7.45 -5.11 8.13
CA GLY A 113 -7.14 -5.82 6.89
C GLY A 113 -7.09 -4.88 5.68
N PHE A 114 -6.75 -3.61 5.87
CA PHE A 114 -6.71 -2.59 4.82
C PHE A 114 -5.38 -1.85 4.81
N ILE A 115 -4.69 -1.91 3.66
CA ILE A 115 -3.44 -1.17 3.48
C ILE A 115 -3.75 0.27 3.06
N TYR A 116 -3.57 1.21 4.00
CA TYR A 116 -3.73 2.63 3.72
C TYR A 116 -2.64 3.15 2.75
N PRO A 117 -2.96 4.15 1.91
CA PRO A 117 -1.98 4.78 1.02
C PRO A 117 -0.71 5.31 1.71
N SER A 118 -0.80 5.71 2.98
CA SER A 118 0.34 6.13 3.80
C SER A 118 1.36 5.00 4.05
N LYS A 119 0.89 3.75 4.09
CA LYS A 119 1.71 2.55 4.38
C LYS A 119 2.33 1.90 3.14
N LEU A 120 2.07 2.41 1.94
CA LEU A 120 2.49 1.80 0.67
C LEU A 120 4.00 1.50 0.56
N LEU A 121 4.84 2.22 1.30
CA LEU A 121 6.30 2.05 1.28
C LEU A 121 6.84 1.16 2.41
N THR A 122 6.00 0.77 3.36
CA THR A 122 6.42 0.15 4.63
C THR A 122 5.69 -1.14 4.95
N PHE A 123 4.43 -1.32 4.54
CA PHE A 123 3.59 -2.47 4.91
C PHE A 123 4.26 -3.82 4.63
N TYR A 124 5.06 -3.88 3.56
CA TYR A 124 5.71 -5.12 3.11
C TYR A 124 7.08 -5.39 3.76
N LYS A 125 7.57 -4.52 4.66
CA LYS A 125 8.89 -4.71 5.27
C LYS A 125 8.91 -5.89 6.24
N GLU A 126 7.77 -6.16 6.89
CA GLU A 126 7.57 -7.23 7.86
C GLU A 126 6.25 -7.95 7.56
N GLY A 127 6.02 -9.15 8.12
CA GLY A 127 4.72 -9.83 8.02
C GLY A 127 4.36 -10.45 6.67
N TYR A 128 5.20 -10.33 5.62
CA TYR A 128 4.91 -10.87 4.28
C TYR A 128 6.04 -11.74 3.72
N THR A 129 5.65 -12.75 2.93
CA THR A 129 6.53 -13.43 1.97
C THR A 129 6.37 -12.84 0.57
N PHE A 130 7.40 -12.93 -0.26
CA PHE A 130 7.42 -12.29 -1.59
C PHE A 130 7.77 -13.26 -2.70
N SER A 131 7.16 -13.06 -3.87
CA SER A 131 7.57 -13.71 -5.12
C SER A 131 7.38 -12.77 -6.31
N MET A 132 8.23 -12.94 -7.33
CA MET A 132 8.10 -12.15 -8.55
C MET A 132 6.82 -12.54 -9.30
N GLY A 133 5.98 -11.54 -9.60
CA GLY A 133 4.79 -11.69 -10.42
C GLY A 133 5.05 -11.52 -11.91
N LYS A 134 3.97 -11.40 -12.69
CA LYS A 134 4.06 -11.20 -14.15
C LYS A 134 4.44 -9.76 -14.48
N LEU A 135 5.26 -9.58 -15.53
CA LEU A 135 5.41 -8.29 -16.19
C LEU A 135 4.19 -8.06 -17.10
N LYS A 136 3.48 -6.94 -16.93
CA LYS A 136 2.36 -6.55 -17.81
C LYS A 136 2.72 -5.28 -18.58
N ASN A 137 2.20 -5.18 -19.80
CA ASN A 137 2.28 -3.96 -20.59
C ASN A 137 0.90 -3.30 -20.60
N ASN A 138 0.79 -2.16 -19.93
CA ASN A 138 -0.44 -1.37 -19.86
C ASN A 138 -0.26 -0.15 -20.76
N ASN A 139 -0.67 -0.25 -22.03
CA ASN A 139 -0.59 0.83 -23.02
C ASN A 139 0.82 1.46 -23.16
N GLY A 140 1.85 0.62 -23.28
CA GLY A 140 3.25 1.05 -23.41
C GLY A 140 3.99 1.21 -22.08
N ARG A 141 3.27 1.19 -20.95
CA ARG A 141 3.85 1.17 -19.60
C ARG A 141 4.11 -0.26 -19.15
N LYS A 142 5.39 -0.63 -19.01
CA LYS A 142 5.80 -1.91 -18.44
C LYS A 142 5.69 -1.87 -16.91
N VAL A 143 4.85 -2.74 -16.35
CA VAL A 143 4.59 -2.85 -14.91
C VAL A 143 4.98 -4.23 -14.44
N GLN A 144 6.01 -4.31 -13.60
CA GLN A 144 6.45 -5.54 -12.95
C GLN A 144 5.64 -5.72 -11.67
N TYR A 145 4.91 -6.83 -11.56
CA TYR A 145 4.20 -7.15 -10.32
C TYR A 145 5.09 -7.92 -9.36
N VAL A 146 4.94 -7.66 -8.07
CA VAL A 146 5.41 -8.50 -6.97
C VAL A 146 4.18 -9.02 -6.25
N ASN A 147 4.12 -10.33 -5.99
CA ASN A 147 3.08 -10.92 -5.15
C ASN A 147 3.60 -10.96 -3.71
N LEU A 148 2.78 -10.51 -2.79
CA LEU A 148 3.01 -10.56 -1.36
C LEU A 148 1.92 -11.39 -0.71
N THR A 149 2.30 -12.29 0.18
CA THR A 149 1.38 -13.15 0.93
C THR A 149 1.69 -12.98 2.42
N PRO A 150 0.70 -12.61 3.25
CA PRO A 150 0.89 -12.54 4.69
C PRO A 150 1.44 -13.85 5.26
N ILE A 151 2.30 -13.72 6.27
CA ILE A 151 2.84 -14.86 7.01
C ILE A 151 1.82 -15.35 8.04
N ASP A 152 1.04 -14.42 8.61
CA ASP A 152 -0.03 -14.74 9.54
C ASP A 152 -1.20 -15.42 8.83
N SER A 153 -1.52 -16.64 9.27
CA SER A 153 -2.66 -17.41 8.75
C SER A 153 -4.02 -16.85 9.15
N ASN A 154 -4.09 -15.97 10.15
CA ASN A 154 -5.31 -15.31 10.59
C ASN A 154 -5.55 -13.96 9.89
N SER A 155 -4.68 -13.56 8.96
CA SER A 155 -4.81 -12.28 8.28
C SER A 155 -6.09 -12.23 7.43
N ASP A 156 -6.80 -11.09 7.51
CA ASP A 156 -7.90 -10.78 6.59
C ASP A 156 -7.43 -10.50 5.16
N ILE A 157 -6.12 -10.33 4.96
CA ILE A 157 -5.51 -10.18 3.64
C ILE A 157 -5.04 -11.57 3.19
N VAL A 158 -5.48 -12.01 2.01
CA VAL A 158 -5.00 -13.26 1.40
C VAL A 158 -3.79 -13.01 0.52
N LYS A 159 -3.80 -11.89 -0.20
CA LYS A 159 -2.76 -11.57 -1.18
C LYS A 159 -2.72 -10.09 -1.48
N VAL A 160 -1.52 -9.58 -1.69
CA VAL A 160 -1.27 -8.26 -2.27
C VAL A 160 -0.48 -8.41 -3.56
N GLN A 161 -0.83 -7.65 -4.58
CA GLN A 161 -0.05 -7.50 -5.81
C GLN A 161 0.40 -6.05 -5.95
N LEU A 162 1.69 -5.82 -5.76
CA LEU A 162 2.31 -4.52 -5.93
C LEU A 162 2.86 -4.38 -7.34
N GLY A 163 2.21 -3.57 -8.17
CA GLY A 163 2.64 -3.23 -9.51
C GLY A 163 3.63 -2.08 -9.48
N ILE A 164 4.84 -2.32 -9.97
CA ILE A 164 5.97 -1.38 -9.96
C ILE A 164 6.30 -1.01 -11.41
N ASP A 165 6.47 0.28 -11.67
CA ASP A 165 6.93 0.76 -12.97
C ASP A 165 8.35 0.24 -13.25
N ALA A 166 8.51 -0.55 -14.31
CA ALA A 166 9.78 -1.23 -14.57
C ALA A 166 10.92 -0.25 -14.90
N LYS A 167 10.60 0.93 -15.43
CA LYS A 167 11.58 1.97 -15.82
C LYS A 167 11.94 2.86 -14.65
N THR A 168 10.93 3.37 -13.94
CA THR A 168 11.14 4.41 -12.93
C THR A 168 11.27 3.87 -11.51
N LYS A 169 10.92 2.60 -11.28
CA LYS A 169 10.89 1.93 -9.97
C LYS A 169 9.95 2.61 -8.96
N HIS A 170 8.94 3.33 -9.41
CA HIS A 170 7.86 3.81 -8.54
C HIS A 170 6.76 2.77 -8.47
N ILE A 171 6.08 2.71 -7.32
CA ILE A 171 4.79 2.02 -7.20
C ILE A 171 3.83 2.65 -8.21
N TYR A 172 3.06 1.80 -8.90
CA TYR A 172 2.02 2.22 -9.83
C TYR A 172 0.64 1.77 -9.35
N LYS A 173 0.55 0.54 -8.84
CA LYS A 173 -0.71 -0.08 -8.48
C LYS A 173 -0.55 -1.00 -7.29
N LEU A 174 -1.52 -1.01 -6.38
CA LEU A 174 -1.67 -2.04 -5.36
C LEU A 174 -3.02 -2.72 -5.61
N VAL A 175 -3.03 -4.05 -5.58
CA VAL A 175 -4.26 -4.85 -5.59
C VAL A 175 -4.22 -5.74 -4.37
N GLN A 176 -5.13 -5.51 -3.43
CA GLN A 176 -5.30 -6.31 -2.22
C GLN A 176 -6.51 -7.22 -2.39
N ILE A 177 -6.37 -8.48 -2.01
CA ILE A 177 -7.45 -9.47 -2.02
C ILE A 177 -7.66 -9.91 -0.58
N GLY A 178 -8.86 -9.69 -0.06
CA GLY A 178 -9.27 -10.09 1.29
C GLY A 178 -9.76 -11.53 1.38
N SER A 179 -9.84 -12.06 2.61
CA SER A 179 -10.37 -13.38 2.96
C SER A 179 -11.85 -13.55 2.54
N ASN A 180 -12.60 -12.46 2.57
CA ASN A 180 -13.97 -12.34 2.08
C ASN A 180 -14.10 -12.19 0.55
N GLY A 181 -13.01 -12.35 -0.20
CA GLY A 181 -13.00 -12.22 -1.67
C GLY A 181 -13.08 -10.79 -2.19
N ALA A 182 -13.10 -9.78 -1.32
CA ALA A 182 -13.06 -8.38 -1.73
C ALA A 182 -11.71 -8.04 -2.37
N GLU A 183 -11.74 -7.37 -3.51
CA GLU A 183 -10.58 -6.85 -4.20
C GLU A 183 -10.56 -5.32 -4.10
N THR A 184 -9.60 -4.80 -3.34
CA THR A 184 -9.33 -3.36 -3.24
C THR A 184 -8.15 -3.01 -4.12
N THR A 185 -8.35 -2.09 -5.05
CA THR A 185 -7.32 -1.65 -5.99
C THR A 185 -7.01 -0.17 -5.79
N PHE A 186 -5.74 0.15 -5.54
CA PHE A 186 -5.22 1.53 -5.62
C PHE A 186 -4.39 1.70 -6.88
N THR A 187 -4.65 2.76 -7.63
CA THR A 187 -3.85 3.13 -8.81
C THR A 187 -3.35 4.56 -8.65
N ILE A 188 -2.03 4.73 -8.68
CA ILE A 188 -1.41 6.07 -8.66
C ILE A 188 -1.66 6.73 -10.01
N THR A 189 -2.33 7.87 -9.98
CA THR A 189 -2.69 8.68 -11.16
C THR A 189 -1.78 9.88 -11.32
N LYS A 190 -1.18 10.37 -10.22
CA LYS A 190 -0.30 11.53 -10.18
C LYS A 190 0.80 11.30 -9.16
N PHE A 191 2.03 11.63 -9.53
CA PHE A 191 3.18 11.58 -8.62
C PHE A 191 4.04 12.82 -8.84
N LYS A 192 4.33 13.55 -7.76
CA LYS A 192 5.31 14.64 -7.74
C LYS A 192 6.20 14.48 -6.52
N SER A 193 7.51 14.65 -6.68
CA SER A 193 8.45 14.62 -5.56
C SER A 193 9.06 16.00 -5.31
N ASN A 194 9.57 16.20 -4.09
CA ASN A 194 10.34 17.38 -3.67
C ASN A 194 9.63 18.71 -3.99
N GLN A 195 8.33 18.75 -3.79
CA GLN A 195 7.53 19.95 -4.03
C GLN A 195 7.70 20.94 -2.87
N PRO A 196 7.56 22.25 -3.12
CA PRO A 196 7.40 23.21 -2.04
C PRO A 196 6.07 22.93 -1.32
N ILE A 197 6.14 22.60 -0.03
CA ILE A 197 4.97 22.34 0.81
C ILE A 197 4.93 23.31 2.00
N SER A 198 3.73 23.61 2.48
CA SER A 198 3.54 24.47 3.66
C SER A 198 4.08 23.78 4.92
N LYS A 199 4.70 24.56 5.81
CA LYS A 199 5.13 24.06 7.13
C LYS A 199 3.96 23.56 7.99
N ASN A 200 2.77 24.11 7.76
CA ASN A 200 1.56 23.77 8.52
C ASN A 200 0.75 22.65 7.85
N LEU A 201 1.25 22.03 6.78
CA LEU A 201 0.48 21.03 6.01
C LEU A 201 0.09 19.80 6.86
N PHE A 202 0.94 19.45 7.82
CA PHE A 202 0.76 18.31 8.73
C PHE A 202 0.29 18.74 10.12
N SER A 203 -0.03 20.01 10.32
CA SER A 203 -0.37 20.55 11.64
C SER A 203 -1.88 20.68 11.80
N PHE A 204 -2.38 20.16 12.91
CA PHE A 204 -3.78 20.33 13.31
C PHE A 204 -4.02 21.71 13.94
N ASN A 205 -5.01 22.45 13.45
CA ASN A 205 -5.43 23.73 14.02
C ASN A 205 -6.80 23.57 14.70
N LYS A 206 -6.77 23.26 16.00
CA LYS A 206 -7.97 23.04 16.83
C LYS A 206 -8.96 24.21 16.75
N ASP A 207 -8.48 25.44 16.92
CA ASP A 207 -9.34 26.63 16.94
C ASP A 207 -10.07 26.87 15.63
N LYS A 208 -9.42 26.56 14.49
CA LYS A 208 -10.05 26.64 13.17
C LYS A 208 -11.27 25.73 13.10
N TYR A 209 -11.15 24.48 13.54
CA TYR A 209 -12.23 23.50 13.43
C TYR A 209 -13.34 23.73 14.45
N LEU A 210 -13.02 24.13 15.68
CA LEU A 210 -14.05 24.53 16.67
C LEU A 210 -14.91 25.69 16.14
N LYS A 211 -14.29 26.71 15.51
CA LYS A 211 -15.01 27.83 14.88
C LYS A 211 -15.90 27.40 13.71
N GLN A 212 -15.58 26.29 13.06
CA GLN A 212 -16.37 25.71 11.96
C GLN A 212 -17.47 24.76 12.45
N GLY A 213 -17.59 24.58 13.77
CA GLY A 213 -18.61 23.77 14.42
C GLY A 213 -18.29 22.27 14.42
N TYR A 214 -17.00 21.90 14.39
CA TYR A 214 -16.60 20.50 14.54
C TYR A 214 -16.64 20.09 16.01
N PHE A 215 -17.09 18.87 16.25
CA PHE A 215 -16.91 18.18 17.51
C PHE A 215 -15.52 17.53 17.55
N ILE A 216 -14.88 17.52 18.72
CA ILE A 216 -13.58 16.88 18.93
C ILE A 216 -13.75 15.91 20.09
N ASP A 217 -13.55 14.63 19.78
CA ASP A 217 -13.53 13.52 20.74
C ASP A 217 -12.20 13.49 21.51
#